data_AF-A0A920FNS8-F1
#
_entry.id   AF-A0A920FNS8-F1
#
_cell.length_a   1.000
_cell.length_b   1.000
_cell.length_c   1.000
_cell.angle_alpha   90.00
_cell.angle_beta   90.00
_cell.angle_gamma   90.00
#
_symmetry.space_group_name_H-M   'P 1'
#
loop_
_entity.id
_entity.type
_entity.pdbx_description
1 polymer ?
#
loop_
_entity_poly.entity_id
_entity_poly.type
_entity_poly.pdbx_seq_one_letter_code
_entity_poly.pdbx_strand_id
1 'polypeptide(L)'
;MQRYIIILICLIGSSIIFYLLSKILKRLKIKNANYLGLLTSVIFFIATIMFSFLYFEPHNNITLKYTPPKIIDGKIEKGKFK
;
A
#
# COMPACT_ATOMS: atom_id res chain seq x y z
N MET A 1 1.60 12.00 -2.45
CA MET A 1 0.62 11.94 -3.56
C MET A 1 0.54 10.55 -4.22
N GLN A 2 1.64 9.92 -4.62
CA GLN A 2 1.63 8.59 -5.27
C GLN A 2 0.89 7.50 -4.46
N ARG A 3 1.04 7.47 -3.13
CA ARG A 3 0.35 6.51 -2.25
C ARG A 3 -1.18 6.57 -2.39
N TYR A 4 -1.75 7.77 -2.46
CA TYR A 4 -3.20 7.94 -2.62
C TYR A 4 -3.69 7.49 -3.99
N ILE A 5 -2.87 7.68 -5.04
CA ILE A 5 -3.16 7.21 -6.40
C ILE A 5 -3.16 5.68 -6.44
N ILE A 6 -2.19 5.03 -5.80
CA ILE A 6 -2.12 3.57 -5.68
C ILE A 6 -3.38 3.03 -4.98
N ILE A 7 -3.77 3.63 -3.86
CA ILE A 7 -4.99 3.24 -3.12
C ILE A 7 -6.23 3.38 -4.01
N LEU A 8 -6.36 4.49 -4.74
CA LEU A 8 -7.45 4.74 -5.67
C LEU A 8 -7.53 3.66 -6.75
N ILE A 9 -6.40 3.32 -7.37
CA ILE A 9 -6.32 2.29 -8.42
C ILE A 9 -6.70 0.92 -7.84
N CYS A 10 -6.21 0.55 -6.66
CA CYS A 10 -6.57 -0.70 -6.00
C CYS A 10 -8.08 -0.78 -5.71
N LEU A 11 -8.70 0.32 -5.26
CA LEU A 11 -10.15 0.40 -5.02
C LEU A 11 -10.97 0.18 -6.29
N ILE A 12 -10.59 0.85 -7.39
CA ILE A 12 -11.25 0.70 -8.69
C ILE A 12 -11.08 -0.73 -9.20
N GLY A 13 -9.85 -1.27 -9.14
CA GLY A 13 -9.55 -2.64 -9.56
C GLY A 13 -10.35 -3.69 -8.80
N SER A 14 -10.42 -3.57 -7.46
CA SER A 14 -11.22 -4.46 -6.61
C SER A 14 -12.71 -4.40 -6.97
N SER A 15 -13.24 -3.20 -7.22
CA SER A 15 -14.65 -3.01 -7.61
C SER A 15 -14.98 -3.67 -8.96
N ILE A 16 -14.07 -3.57 -9.93
CA ILE A 16 -14.22 -4.21 -11.24
C ILE A 16 -14.20 -5.73 -11.10
N ILE A 17 -13.27 -6.28 -10.30
CA ILE A 17 -13.14 -7.72 -10.07
C ILE A 17 -14.38 -8.26 -9.36
N PHE A 18 -14.89 -7.56 -8.35
CA PHE A 18 -16.14 -7.91 -7.69
C PHE A 18 -17.28 -8.06 -8.69
N TYR A 19 -17.45 -7.08 -9.56
CA TYR A 19 -18.53 -7.07 -10.56
C TYR A 19 -18.37 -8.22 -11.56
N LEU A 20 -17.17 -8.42 -12.11
CA LEU A 20 -16.88 -9.49 -13.07
C LEU A 20 -17.10 -10.87 -12.45
N LEU A 21 -16.52 -11.12 -11.28
CA LEU A 21 -16.61 -12.42 -10.64
C LEU A 21 -18.04 -12.73 -10.20
N SER A 22 -18.73 -11.77 -9.61
CA SER A 22 -20.15 -11.93 -9.24
C SER A 22 -21.02 -12.22 -10.48
N LYS A 23 -20.73 -11.59 -11.62
CA LYS A 23 -21.45 -11.83 -12.89
C LYS A 23 -21.19 -13.24 -13.43
N ILE A 24 -19.95 -13.72 -13.38
CA ILE A 24 -19.59 -15.08 -13.80
C ILE A 24 -20.25 -16.11 -12.88
N LEU A 25 -20.12 -15.96 -11.57
CA LEU A 25 -20.68 -16.87 -10.57
C LEU A 25 -22.21 -16.94 -10.65
N LYS A 26 -22.88 -15.81 -10.95
CA LYS A 26 -24.34 -15.78 -11.20
C LYS A 26 -24.72 -16.55 -12.47
N ARG A 27 -23.95 -16.43 -13.55
CA ARG A 27 -24.17 -17.22 -14.78
C ARG A 27 -24.02 -18.73 -14.51
N LEU A 28 -23.14 -19.11 -13.59
CA LEU A 28 -22.94 -20.49 -13.15
C LEU A 28 -23.99 -20.98 -12.13
N LYS A 29 -25.02 -20.16 -11.83
CA LYS A 29 -26.10 -20.48 -10.88
C LYS A 29 -25.62 -20.84 -9.46
N ILE A 30 -24.47 -20.31 -9.04
CA ILE A 30 -23.95 -20.53 -7.68
C ILE A 30 -24.75 -19.66 -6.71
N LYS A 31 -25.42 -20.29 -5.72
CA LYS A 31 -26.27 -19.59 -4.73
C LYS A 31 -25.54 -18.46 -3.98
N ASN A 32 -24.25 -18.64 -3.71
CA ASN A 32 -23.45 -17.71 -2.91
C ASN A 32 -22.56 -16.79 -3.77
N ALA A 33 -22.93 -16.55 -5.03
CA ALA A 33 -22.14 -15.79 -6.00
C ALA A 33 -21.69 -14.41 -5.49
N ASN A 34 -22.59 -13.65 -4.86
CA ASN A 34 -22.25 -12.32 -4.33
C ASN A 34 -21.25 -12.40 -3.16
N TYR A 35 -21.41 -13.38 -2.26
CA TYR A 35 -20.53 -13.56 -1.11
C TYR A 35 -19.12 -13.96 -1.56
N LEU A 36 -19.01 -14.92 -2.49
CA LEU A 36 -17.74 -15.33 -3.07
C LEU A 36 -17.08 -14.21 -3.87
N GLY A 37 -17.86 -13.44 -4.64
CA GLY A 37 -17.39 -12.24 -5.33
C GLY A 37 -16.80 -11.21 -4.36
N LEU A 38 -17.47 -10.96 -3.23
CA LEU A 38 -17.02 -10.00 -2.22
C LEU A 38 -15.75 -10.49 -1.50
N LEU A 39 -15.72 -11.76 -1.11
CA LEU A 39 -14.57 -12.36 -0.43
C LEU A 39 -13.31 -12.30 -1.31
N THR A 40 -13.45 -12.67 -2.58
CA THR A 40 -12.35 -12.61 -3.55
C THR A 40 -11.90 -11.18 -3.85
N SER A 41 -12.81 -10.21 -3.96
CA SER A 41 -12.44 -8.81 -4.22
C SER A 41 -11.71 -8.17 -3.05
N VAL A 42 -12.07 -8.54 -1.81
CA VAL A 42 -11.37 -8.10 -0.59
C VAL A 42 -9.96 -8.70 -0.52
N ILE A 43 -9.82 -10.01 -0.75
CA ILE A 43 -8.51 -10.67 -0.78
C ILE A 43 -7.63 -10.04 -1.88
N PHE A 44 -8.18 -9.83 -3.06
CA PHE A 44 -7.46 -9.18 -4.16
C PHE A 44 -7.00 -7.77 -3.78
N PHE A 45 -7.87 -6.97 -3.15
CA PHE A 45 -7.53 -5.63 -2.71
C PHE A 45 -6.37 -5.63 -1.70
N ILE A 46 -6.44 -6.49 -0.69
CA ILE A 46 -5.39 -6.63 0.34
C ILE A 46 -4.07 -7.08 -0.28
N ALA A 47 -4.10 -8.07 -1.17
CA ALA A 47 -2.89 -8.54 -1.84
C ALA A 47 -2.27 -7.43 -2.71
N THR A 48 -3.06 -6.78 -3.56
CA THR A 48 -2.56 -5.76 -4.48
C THR A 48 -2.04 -4.52 -3.76
N ILE A 49 -2.72 -4.06 -2.69
CA ILE A 49 -2.24 -2.91 -1.94
C ILE A 49 -0.91 -3.22 -1.25
N MET A 50 -0.75 -4.41 -0.65
CA MET A 50 0.51 -4.84 -0.04
C MET A 50 1.65 -4.90 -1.06
N PHE A 51 1.43 -5.53 -2.21
CA PHE A 51 2.44 -5.59 -3.29
C PHE A 51 2.79 -4.21 -3.83
N SER A 52 1.79 -3.33 -3.98
CA SER A 52 2.01 -1.99 -4.50
C SER A 52 2.88 -1.17 -3.55
N PHE A 53 2.65 -1.25 -2.24
CA PHE A 53 3.52 -0.58 -1.27
C PHE A 53 4.92 -1.20 -1.25
N LEU A 54 5.04 -2.52 -1.31
CA LEU A 54 6.35 -3.18 -1.31
C LEU A 54 7.22 -2.83 -2.55
N TYR A 55 6.60 -2.61 -3.71
CA TYR A 55 7.31 -2.34 -4.96
C TYR A 55 7.51 -0.84 -5.23
N PHE A 56 6.51 -0.01 -4.95
CA PHE A 56 6.53 1.42 -5.29
C PHE A 56 6.95 2.33 -4.14
N GLU A 57 6.95 1.85 -2.91
CA GLU A 57 7.56 2.61 -1.84
C GLU A 57 9.08 2.51 -2.04
N PRO A 58 9.79 3.62 -2.32
CA PRO A 58 11.24 3.58 -2.34
C PRO A 58 11.65 3.00 -0.99
N HIS A 59 12.64 2.10 -0.96
CA HIS A 59 13.37 1.85 0.28
C HIS A 59 13.76 3.22 0.78
N ASN A 60 13.03 3.73 1.77
CA ASN A 60 13.38 4.97 2.40
C ASN A 60 14.78 4.67 2.90
N ASN A 61 15.79 5.24 2.26
CA ASN A 61 17.05 5.51 2.92
C ASN A 61 16.65 6.47 4.03
N ILE A 62 16.13 5.91 5.13
CA ILE A 62 15.93 6.61 6.38
C ILE A 62 17.29 7.23 6.57
N THR A 63 17.35 8.55 6.42
CA THR A 63 18.63 9.25 6.41
C THR A 63 19.02 9.31 7.87
N LEU A 64 19.48 8.19 8.42
CA LEU A 64 20.06 8.04 9.75
C LEU A 64 21.42 8.75 9.81
N LYS A 65 21.69 9.69 8.89
CA LYS A 65 22.85 10.57 8.93
C LYS A 65 22.65 11.59 10.05
N TYR A 66 22.66 11.09 11.27
CA TYR A 66 23.01 11.89 12.42
C TYR A 66 24.49 12.24 12.27
N THR A 67 24.77 13.47 11.89
CA THR A 67 26.11 14.02 12.10
C THR A 67 26.25 14.34 13.58
N PRO A 68 27.08 13.61 14.34
CA PRO A 68 27.28 13.91 15.74
C PRO A 68 27.81 15.34 15.89
N PRO A 69 27.36 16.08 16.92
CA PRO A 69 27.86 17.42 17.18
C PRO A 69 29.37 17.34 17.43
N LYS A 70 30.13 18.21 16.76
CA LYS A 70 31.56 18.33 17.02
C LYS A 70 31.75 18.98 18.38
N ILE A 71 32.62 18.38 19.20
CA ILE A 71 33.04 18.94 20.48
C ILE A 71 34.32 19.72 20.22
N ILE A 72 34.27 21.03 20.43
CA ILE A 72 35.44 21.92 20.40
C ILE A 72 35.46 22.63 21.75
N ASP A 73 36.57 22.53 22.47
CA ASP A 73 36.77 23.14 23.80
C ASP A 73 35.66 22.85 24.82
N GLY A 74 35.18 21.59 24.85
CA GLY A 74 34.19 21.13 25.82
C GLY A 74 32.77 21.66 25.64
N LYS A 75 32.49 22.43 24.58
CA LYS A 75 31.14 22.91 24.23
C LYS A 75 30.58 22.12 23.06
N ILE A 76 29.32 21.69 23.19
CA ILE A 76 28.57 20.98 22.14
C ILE A 76 28.05 22.03 21.15
N GLU A 77 28.64 22.13 19.96
CA GLU A 77 28.01 22.90 18.89
C GLU A 77 26.74 22.19 18.42
N LYS A 78 25.61 22.90 18.40
CA LYS A 78 24.28 22.36 18.08
C LYS A 78 24.32 21.53 16.79
N GLY A 79 24.18 20.21 16.92
CA GLY A 79 24.02 19.31 15.78
C GLY A 79 22.80 19.74 14.95
N LYS A 80 22.98 19.91 13.64
CA LYS A 80 21.87 20.18 12.73
C LYS A 80 21.39 18.86 12.13
N PHE A 81 20.08 18.61 12.20
CA PHE A 81 19.43 17.60 11.39
C PHE A 81 19.33 18.14 9.95
N LYS A 82 19.73 17.33 8.96
CA LYS A 82 19.65 17.67 7.53
C LYS A 82 18.62 16.78 6.85
#